data_AF-A0A171DE10-F1
#
_entry.id   AF-A0A171DE10-F1
#
_cell.length_a   1.000
_cell.length_b   1.000
_cell.length_c   1.000
_cell.angle_alpha   90.00
_cell.angle_beta   90.00
_cell.angle_gamma   90.00
#
_symmetry.space_group_name_H-M   'P 1'
#
loop_
_entity.id
_entity.type
_entity.pdbx_description
1 polymer ?
#
loop_
_entity_poly.entity_id
_entity_poly.type
_entity_poly.pdbx_seq_one_letter_code
_entity_poly.pdbx_strand_id
1 'polypeptide(L)'
;MSRGTFEEGAEAAFRQRIGTATPHRLDGSEITTSAEAMTAIAEALSFPDTFGNNLDALYDCLTDLSWLPPGEHALVWTKTAVLRDADRPAYDAIRTALSEAVTDDTPEKAFLSVFLLTD
;
A
#
# COMPACT_ATOMS: atom_id res chain seq x y z
N MET A 1 -2.66 -13.23 -28.39
CA MET A 1 -3.22 -14.18 -27.42
C MET A 1 -2.24 -14.20 -26.26
N SER A 2 -2.47 -13.70 -25.04
CA SER A 2 -3.68 -13.34 -24.31
C SER A 2 -3.39 -12.09 -23.48
N ARG A 3 -4.31 -11.11 -23.48
CA ARG A 3 -4.17 -9.82 -22.76
C ARG A 3 -5.42 -9.51 -21.93
N GLY A 4 -6.06 -10.50 -21.34
CA GLY A 4 -7.26 -10.23 -20.55
C GLY A 4 -7.88 -11.52 -20.04
N THR A 5 -7.72 -11.74 -18.74
CA THR A 5 -8.64 -12.56 -17.91
C THR A 5 -8.21 -12.56 -16.44
N PHE A 6 -6.92 -12.50 -16.12
CA PHE A 6 -6.45 -12.54 -14.72
C PHE A 6 -6.56 -11.17 -14.01
N GLU A 7 -6.28 -10.06 -14.71
CA GLU A 7 -6.38 -8.70 -14.14
C GLU A 7 -7.84 -8.23 -13.98
N GLU A 8 -8.73 -8.62 -14.89
CA GLU A 8 -10.12 -8.14 -14.93
C GLU A 8 -10.95 -8.66 -13.74
N GLY A 9 -10.71 -9.91 -13.31
CA GLY A 9 -11.34 -10.49 -12.13
C GLY A 9 -10.83 -9.90 -10.81
N ALA A 10 -9.52 -9.68 -10.72
CA ALA A 10 -8.90 -9.00 -9.58
C ALA A 10 -9.39 -7.54 -9.50
N GLU A 11 -9.54 -6.86 -10.64
CA GLU A 11 -10.05 -5.49 -10.70
C GLU A 11 -11.53 -5.40 -10.29
N ALA A 12 -12.37 -6.34 -10.72
CA ALA A 12 -13.77 -6.40 -10.32
C ALA A 12 -13.93 -6.69 -8.82
N ALA A 13 -13.19 -7.68 -8.30
CA ALA A 13 -13.17 -7.99 -6.87
C ALA A 13 -12.61 -6.83 -6.03
N PHE A 14 -11.61 -6.14 -6.56
CA PHE A 14 -11.03 -4.92 -5.99
C PHE A 14 -12.07 -3.80 -5.91
N ARG A 15 -12.74 -3.46 -7.03
CA ARG A 15 -13.79 -2.41 -7.06
C ARG A 15 -14.92 -2.74 -6.09
N GLN A 16 -15.27 -4.02 -5.93
CA GLN A 16 -16.27 -4.45 -4.97
C GLN A 16 -15.79 -4.30 -3.51
N ARG A 17 -14.49 -4.42 -3.25
CA ARG A 17 -13.89 -4.38 -1.91
C ARG A 17 -13.60 -2.96 -1.42
N ILE A 18 -13.14 -2.07 -2.31
CA ILE A 18 -12.72 -0.71 -1.93
C ILE A 18 -13.86 0.31 -1.91
N GLY A 19 -15.08 -0.06 -2.34
CA GLY A 19 -16.25 0.81 -2.28
C GLY A 19 -16.02 2.16 -2.97
N THR A 20 -16.11 3.25 -2.21
CA THR A 20 -15.87 4.63 -2.66
C THR A 20 -14.45 5.14 -2.40
N ALA A 21 -13.56 4.31 -1.85
CA ALA A 21 -12.19 4.70 -1.54
C ALA A 21 -11.40 5.04 -2.80
N THR A 22 -10.50 6.01 -2.67
CA THR A 22 -9.54 6.37 -3.72
C THR A 22 -8.47 5.27 -3.80
N PRO A 23 -8.35 4.55 -4.93
CA PRO A 23 -7.41 3.45 -5.06
C PRO A 23 -5.97 3.90 -5.32
N HIS A 24 -5.01 3.28 -4.62
CA HIS A 24 -3.57 3.38 -4.85
C HIS A 24 -3.01 1.99 -5.10
N ARG A 25 -2.44 1.76 -6.28
CA ARG A 25 -2.01 0.42 -6.70
C ARG A 25 -0.50 0.30 -6.64
N LEU A 26 -0.03 -0.83 -6.14
CA LEU A 26 1.37 -1.17 -6.03
C LEU A 26 1.57 -2.61 -6.53
N ASP A 27 2.33 -2.78 -7.61
CA ASP A 27 2.71 -4.11 -8.11
C ASP A 27 4.02 -4.57 -7.46
N GLY A 28 3.95 -5.62 -6.65
CA GLY A 28 5.10 -6.17 -5.93
C GLY A 28 6.00 -7.09 -6.73
N SER A 29 5.79 -7.30 -8.05
CA SER A 29 6.55 -8.30 -8.82
C SER A 29 8.06 -8.12 -8.78
N GLU A 30 8.55 -6.90 -8.57
CA GLU A 30 9.98 -6.57 -8.60
C GLU A 30 10.49 -6.04 -7.25
N ILE A 31 9.65 -6.06 -6.20
CA ILE A 31 10.01 -5.53 -4.88
C ILE A 31 10.58 -6.65 -4.03
N THR A 32 11.88 -6.59 -3.78
CA THR A 32 12.64 -7.62 -3.06
C THR A 32 13.30 -7.12 -1.79
N THR A 33 13.33 -5.81 -1.58
CA THR A 33 13.94 -5.17 -0.41
C THR A 33 12.99 -4.21 0.30
N SER A 34 13.29 -3.91 1.57
CA SER A 34 12.56 -2.89 2.33
C SER A 34 12.59 -1.50 1.68
N ALA A 35 13.71 -1.11 1.08
CA ALA A 35 13.87 0.21 0.46
C ALA A 35 12.99 0.34 -0.79
N GLU A 36 12.99 -0.70 -1.65
CA GLU A 36 12.11 -0.76 -2.82
C GLU A 36 10.63 -0.70 -2.43
N ALA A 37 10.25 -1.40 -1.35
CA ALA A 37 8.89 -1.36 -0.82
C ALA A 37 8.50 0.05 -0.34
N MET A 38 9.34 0.70 0.46
CA MET A 38 9.08 2.05 0.96
C MET A 38 8.96 3.06 -0.18
N THR A 39 9.85 2.99 -1.18
CA THR A 39 9.79 3.84 -2.36
C THR A 39 8.50 3.62 -3.16
N ALA A 40 8.13 2.36 -3.42
CA ALA A 40 6.92 2.04 -4.17
C ALA A 40 5.63 2.48 -3.44
N ILE A 41 5.59 2.38 -2.10
CA ILE A 41 4.46 2.88 -1.30
C ILE A 41 4.41 4.42 -1.36
N ALA A 42 5.56 5.08 -1.20
CA ALA A 42 5.65 6.54 -1.26
C ALA A 42 5.17 7.08 -2.62
N GLU A 43 5.58 6.45 -3.72
CA GLU A 43 5.11 6.79 -5.07
C GLU A 43 3.60 6.54 -5.22
N ALA A 44 3.11 5.37 -4.78
CA ALA A 44 1.69 5.01 -4.91
C ALA A 44 0.78 5.98 -4.14
N LEU A 45 1.19 6.45 -2.96
CA LEU A 45 0.43 7.37 -2.11
C LEU A 45 0.85 8.85 -2.28
N SER A 46 1.69 9.15 -3.28
CA SER A 46 2.18 10.50 -3.56
C SER A 46 2.76 11.21 -2.33
N PHE A 47 3.57 10.49 -1.54
CA PHE A 47 4.21 11.04 -0.34
C PHE A 47 5.04 12.30 -0.67
N PRO A 48 5.22 13.22 0.30
CA PRO A 48 6.06 14.39 0.12
C PRO A 48 7.53 14.02 -0.16
N ASP A 49 8.24 14.86 -0.93
CA ASP A 49 9.67 14.70 -1.24
C ASP A 49 10.57 14.66 0.00
N THR A 50 10.08 15.11 1.16
CA THR A 50 10.76 15.07 2.45
C THR A 50 10.71 13.71 3.14
N PHE A 51 10.13 12.68 2.50
CA PHE A 51 10.01 11.34 3.06
C PHE A 51 11.36 10.74 3.47
N GLY A 52 11.47 10.35 4.74
CA GLY A 52 12.73 9.96 5.38
C GLY A 52 13.26 8.55 5.09
N ASN A 53 12.57 7.76 4.25
CA ASN A 53 12.96 6.41 3.81
C ASN A 53 13.34 5.45 4.97
N ASN A 54 12.52 5.43 6.03
CA ASN A 54 12.62 4.51 7.16
C ASN A 54 11.21 4.17 7.69
N LEU A 55 11.11 3.17 8.58
CA LEU A 55 9.81 2.66 9.07
C LEU A 55 9.02 3.70 9.87
N ASP A 56 9.69 4.52 10.68
CA ASP A 56 9.03 5.56 11.47
C ASP A 56 8.46 6.64 10.54
N ALA A 57 9.25 7.10 9.57
CA ALA A 57 8.79 8.05 8.56
C ALA A 57 7.66 7.49 7.68
N LEU A 58 7.68 6.18 7.42
CA LEU A 58 6.59 5.49 6.72
C LEU A 58 5.31 5.56 7.54
N TYR A 59 5.39 5.19 8.82
CA TYR A 59 4.25 5.25 9.74
C TYR A 59 3.67 6.66 9.87
N ASP A 60 4.52 7.67 10.04
CA ASP A 60 4.11 9.08 10.10
C ASP A 60 3.35 9.50 8.85
N CYS A 61 3.83 9.10 7.67
CA CYS A 61 3.16 9.44 6.42
C CYS A 61 1.83 8.69 6.24
N LEU A 62 1.75 7.42 6.66
CA LEU A 62 0.54 6.61 6.54
C LEU A 62 -0.59 7.08 7.48
N THR A 63 -0.26 7.77 8.57
CA THR A 63 -1.23 8.31 9.54
C THR A 63 -1.57 9.79 9.31
N ASP A 64 -0.74 10.54 8.59
CA ASP A 64 -1.00 11.94 8.23
C ASP A 64 -1.93 12.05 7.00
N LEU A 65 -1.49 11.54 5.85
CA LEU A 65 -2.18 11.61 4.54
C LEU A 65 -2.78 12.98 4.16
N SER A 66 -2.42 14.08 4.84
CA SER A 66 -3.07 15.38 4.68
C SER A 66 -2.82 16.07 3.33
N TRP A 67 -1.84 15.60 2.56
CA TRP A 67 -1.60 16.04 1.19
C TRP A 67 -2.57 15.42 0.17
N LEU A 68 -3.28 14.35 0.54
CA LEU A 68 -4.28 13.72 -0.32
C LEU A 68 -5.65 14.38 -0.17
N PRO A 69 -6.54 14.23 -1.19
CA PRO A 69 -7.93 14.64 -1.04
C PRO A 69 -8.59 13.97 0.17
N PRO A 70 -9.54 14.63 0.85
CA PRO A 70 -10.28 14.01 1.94
C PRO A 70 -11.03 12.73 1.49
N GLY A 71 -11.13 11.75 2.38
CA GLY A 71 -11.84 10.50 2.14
C GLY A 71 -11.02 9.26 2.47
N GLU A 72 -11.55 8.09 2.13
CA GLU A 72 -10.86 6.82 2.29
C GLU A 72 -9.85 6.62 1.15
N HIS A 73 -8.64 6.20 1.49
CA HIS A 73 -7.58 5.85 0.55
C HIS A 73 -7.25 4.37 0.69
N ALA A 74 -7.35 3.60 -0.39
CA ALA A 74 -7.11 2.17 -0.38
C ALA A 74 -5.78 1.84 -1.06
N LEU A 75 -4.74 1.51 -0.27
CA LEU A 75 -3.49 0.96 -0.80
C LEU A 75 -3.68 -0.53 -1.10
N VAL A 76 -3.45 -0.92 -2.34
CA VAL A 76 -3.57 -2.30 -2.80
C VAL A 76 -2.27 -2.78 -3.38
N TRP A 77 -1.66 -3.71 -2.66
CA TRP A 77 -0.37 -4.27 -2.98
C TRP A 77 -0.53 -5.72 -3.45
N THR A 78 -0.23 -5.97 -4.72
CA THR A 78 -0.27 -7.30 -5.35
C THR A 78 1.09 -8.00 -5.32
N LYS A 79 1.13 -9.33 -5.51
CA LYS A 79 2.38 -10.11 -5.54
C LYS A 79 3.29 -9.89 -4.32
N THR A 80 2.69 -9.64 -3.15
CA THR A 80 3.43 -9.41 -1.89
C THR A 80 4.32 -10.59 -1.46
N ALA A 81 4.05 -11.78 -1.99
CA ALA A 81 4.87 -12.97 -1.81
C ALA A 81 6.33 -12.76 -2.26
N VAL A 82 6.60 -11.91 -3.27
CA VAL A 82 7.96 -11.66 -3.77
C VAL A 82 8.85 -11.09 -2.66
N LEU A 83 8.43 -9.98 -2.02
CA LEU A 83 9.16 -9.40 -0.90
C LEU A 83 9.23 -10.38 0.27
N ARG A 84 8.12 -11.04 0.61
CA ARG A 84 8.08 -12.01 1.72
C ARG A 84 9.08 -13.15 1.55
N ASP A 85 9.27 -13.63 0.34
CA ASP A 85 10.13 -14.78 0.06
C ASP A 85 11.60 -14.35 -0.13
N ALA A 86 11.84 -13.12 -0.59
CA ALA A 86 13.18 -12.53 -0.70
C ALA A 86 13.73 -12.01 0.64
N ASP A 87 12.91 -11.32 1.42
CA ASP A 87 13.26 -10.67 2.68
C ASP A 87 12.04 -10.66 3.63
N ARG A 88 11.86 -11.79 4.34
CA ARG A 88 10.77 -11.95 5.31
C ARG A 88 10.79 -10.91 6.43
N PRO A 89 11.93 -10.60 7.08
CA PRO A 89 11.98 -9.53 8.06
C PRO A 89 11.50 -8.18 7.53
N ALA A 90 11.92 -7.78 6.32
CA ALA A 90 11.44 -6.54 5.70
C ALA A 90 9.93 -6.58 5.44
N TYR A 91 9.42 -7.68 4.88
CA TYR A 91 7.99 -7.87 4.66
C TYR A 91 7.18 -7.73 5.96
N ASP A 92 7.60 -8.40 7.02
CA ASP A 92 6.90 -8.38 8.30
C ASP A 92 6.92 -6.99 8.95
N ALA A 93 8.04 -6.27 8.83
CA ALA A 93 8.16 -4.90 9.34
C ALA A 93 7.24 -3.92 8.60
N ILE A 94 7.26 -3.94 7.25
CA ILE A 94 6.38 -3.09 6.44
C ILE A 94 4.91 -3.42 6.66
N ARG A 95 4.56 -4.72 6.71
CA ARG A 95 3.20 -5.18 7.00
C ARG A 95 2.73 -4.68 8.36
N THR A 96 3.62 -4.70 9.36
CA THR A 96 3.31 -4.20 10.71
C THR A 96 3.03 -2.71 10.68
N ALA A 97 3.93 -1.90 10.09
CA ALA A 97 3.71 -0.46 9.96
C ALA A 97 2.39 -0.11 9.23
N LEU A 98 2.08 -0.82 8.15
CA LEU A 98 0.79 -0.67 7.43
C LEU A 98 -0.42 -1.05 8.31
N SER A 99 -0.32 -2.12 9.10
CA SER A 99 -1.43 -2.59 9.95
C SER A 99 -1.65 -1.67 11.14
N GLU A 100 -0.57 -1.16 11.74
CA GLU A 100 -0.62 -0.22 12.86
C GLU A 100 -1.18 1.12 12.41
N ALA A 101 -0.74 1.64 11.26
CA ALA A 101 -1.27 2.90 10.72
C ALA A 101 -2.78 2.85 10.46
N VAL A 102 -3.31 1.72 9.97
CA VAL A 102 -4.76 1.50 9.81
C VAL A 102 -5.49 1.43 11.16
N THR A 103 -4.82 0.97 12.22
CA THR A 103 -5.44 0.79 13.55
C THR A 103 -5.45 2.08 14.36
N ASP A 104 -4.37 2.85 14.28
CA ASP A 104 -4.18 4.11 15.00
C ASP A 104 -4.86 5.30 14.31
N ASP A 105 -5.48 5.06 13.15
CA ASP A 105 -6.21 6.06 12.38
C ASP A 105 -7.43 6.58 13.17
N THR A 106 -7.28 7.77 13.73
CA THR A 106 -8.40 8.60 14.16
C THR A 106 -8.78 9.53 13.01
N PRO A 107 -9.90 9.26 12.30
CA PRO A 107 -10.19 9.97 11.07
C PRO A 107 -10.51 11.44 11.35
N GLU A 108 -9.62 12.35 10.95
CA GLU A 108 -9.94 13.78 10.89
C GLU A 108 -10.39 14.21 9.47
N LYS A 109 -9.76 13.71 8.39
CA LYS A 109 -10.09 14.08 6.99
C LYS A 109 -9.81 13.01 5.92
N ALA A 110 -8.63 12.40 5.92
CA ALA A 110 -8.27 11.28 5.05
C ALA A 110 -7.80 10.11 5.92
N PHE A 111 -8.10 8.88 5.51
CA PHE A 111 -7.80 7.68 6.29
C PHE A 111 -7.43 6.50 5.39
N LEU A 112 -6.65 5.55 5.90
CA LEU A 112 -6.05 4.47 5.11
C LEU A 112 -6.78 3.12 5.28
N SER A 113 -7.01 2.46 4.15
CA SER A 113 -7.35 1.04 4.06
C SER A 113 -6.24 0.31 3.30
N VAL A 114 -5.81 -0.87 3.79
CA VAL A 114 -4.75 -1.66 3.15
C VAL A 114 -5.27 -3.04 2.74
N PHE A 115 -5.04 -3.40 1.47
CA PHE A 115 -5.33 -4.73 0.93
C PHE A 115 -4.05 -5.36 0.39
N LEU A 116 -3.58 -6.40 1.09
CA LEU A 116 -2.43 -7.19 0.67
C LEU A 116 -2.92 -8.42 -0.07
N LEU A 117 -2.55 -8.54 -1.35
CA LEU A 117 -2.90 -9.66 -2.19
C LEU A 117 -1.65 -10.50 -2.43
N THR A 118 -1.74 -11.77 -2.03
CA THR A 118 -0.77 -12.80 -2.38
C THR A 118 -1.34 -13.57 -3.56
N ASP A 119 -0.69 -13.46 -4.72
CA ASP A 119 -0.92 -14.35 -5.85
C ASP A 119 -0.39 -15.78 -5.59
#